data_AF-A0A2E7CCQ4-F1
#
_entry.id   AF-A0A2E7CCQ4-F1
#
_cell.length_a   1.000
_cell.length_b   1.000
_cell.length_c   1.000
_cell.angle_alpha   90.00
_cell.angle_beta   90.00
_cell.angle_gamma   90.00
#
_symmetry.space_group_name_H-M   'P 1'
#
loop_
_entity.id
_entity.type
_entity.pdbx_description
1 polymer ?
#
loop_
_entity_poly.entity_id
_entity_poly.type
_entity_poly.pdbx_seq_one_letter_code
_entity_poly.pdbx_strand_id
1 'polypeptide(L)'
;MARNPRNRERALATESLKFLSLYCPALLKEKKNGVLNITIEEEAISISIPRESFNSLIRTLENIAQGSGGTLTTQQVADRLNVSRPYVVKLLESGIIAHVKVGRHRRVKLSDLLAYERSL
;
A
#
# COMPACT_ATOMS: atom_id res chain seq x y z
N MET A 1 -18.27 -1.55 20.94
CA MET A 1 -17.77 -2.05 19.63
C MET A 1 -16.98 -0.94 18.95
N ALA A 2 -15.64 -0.97 19.00
CA ALA A 2 -14.80 0.07 18.39
C ALA A 2 -14.61 -0.22 16.89
N ARG A 3 -15.04 0.70 16.00
CA ARG A 3 -14.80 0.62 14.55
C ARG A 3 -13.28 0.68 14.29
N ASN A 4 -12.72 -0.36 13.68
CA ASN A 4 -11.29 -0.43 13.34
C ASN A 4 -10.95 0.66 12.30
N PRO A 5 -10.11 1.66 12.62
CA PRO A 5 -9.79 2.78 11.73
C PRO A 5 -9.16 2.34 10.40
N ARG A 6 -8.42 1.22 10.37
CA ARG A 6 -7.83 0.68 9.12
C ARG A 6 -8.88 0.14 8.14
N ASN A 7 -10.01 -0.34 8.65
CA ASN A 7 -11.11 -0.74 7.78
C ASN A 7 -11.79 0.48 7.16
N ARG A 8 -11.81 1.62 7.87
CA ARG A 8 -12.34 2.88 7.36
C ARG A 8 -11.43 3.44 6.26
N GLU A 9 -10.12 3.47 6.45
CA GLU A 9 -9.16 3.93 5.44
C GLU A 9 -9.19 3.08 4.16
N ARG A 10 -9.26 1.75 4.31
CA ARG A 10 -9.42 0.82 3.17
C ARG A 10 -10.71 1.06 2.41
N ALA A 11 -11.82 1.21 3.13
CA ALA A 11 -13.13 1.48 2.52
C ALA A 11 -13.10 2.80 1.75
N LEU A 12 -12.58 3.87 2.37
CA LEU A 12 -12.44 5.18 1.74
C LEU A 12 -11.53 5.12 0.50
N ALA A 13 -10.37 4.47 0.57
CA ALA A 13 -9.50 4.34 -0.59
C ALA A 13 -10.16 3.57 -1.74
N THR A 14 -10.90 2.50 -1.43
CA THR A 14 -11.65 1.72 -2.43
C THR A 14 -12.76 2.54 -3.06
N GLU A 15 -13.51 3.29 -2.25
CA GLU A 15 -14.59 4.16 -2.70
C GLU A 15 -14.07 5.30 -3.58
N SER A 16 -12.99 5.98 -3.16
CA SER A 16 -12.34 7.04 -3.93
C SER A 16 -11.84 6.55 -5.29
N LEU A 17 -11.20 5.38 -5.35
CA LEU A 17 -10.75 4.81 -6.62
C LEU A 17 -11.92 4.44 -7.53
N LYS A 18 -12.99 3.87 -6.97
CA LYS A 18 -14.22 3.55 -7.71
C LYS A 18 -14.87 4.82 -8.26
N PHE A 19 -14.96 5.87 -7.46
CA PHE A 19 -15.49 7.17 -7.86
C PHE A 19 -14.68 7.75 -9.04
N LEU A 20 -13.35 7.81 -8.89
CA LEU A 20 -12.47 8.32 -9.94
C LEU A 20 -12.55 7.49 -11.23
N SER A 21 -12.67 6.16 -11.11
CA SER A 21 -12.83 5.28 -12.26
C SER A 21 -14.16 5.49 -12.98
N LEU A 22 -15.23 5.82 -12.26
CA LEU A 22 -16.58 5.97 -12.82
C LEU A 22 -16.78 7.35 -13.45
N TYR A 23 -16.38 8.41 -12.76
CA TYR A 23 -16.68 9.78 -13.15
C TYR A 23 -15.51 10.50 -13.84
N CYS A 24 -14.28 10.09 -13.55
CA CYS A 24 -13.07 10.77 -14.02
C CYS A 24 -12.03 9.81 -14.67
N PRO A 25 -12.40 8.92 -15.59
CA PRO A 25 -11.50 7.88 -16.09
C PRO A 25 -10.27 8.42 -16.84
N ALA A 26 -10.37 9.62 -17.43
CA ALA A 26 -9.22 10.29 -18.04
C ALA A 26 -8.14 10.64 -16.98
N LEU A 27 -8.53 10.91 -15.74
CA LEU A 27 -7.60 11.17 -14.64
C LEU A 27 -6.73 9.95 -14.29
N LEU A 28 -7.20 8.73 -14.60
CA LEU A 28 -6.47 7.50 -14.34
C LEU A 28 -5.62 7.02 -15.54
N LYS A 29 -5.92 7.50 -16.76
CA LYS A 29 -5.31 7.01 -18.00
C LYS A 29 -4.22 7.91 -18.59
N GLU A 30 -4.24 9.21 -18.30
CA GLU A 30 -3.29 10.14 -18.93
C GLU A 30 -1.90 10.07 -18.28
N LYS A 31 -0.89 9.85 -19.14
CA LYS A 31 0.54 9.94 -18.80
C LYS A 31 1.19 11.25 -19.28
N LYS A 32 0.38 12.29 -19.50
CA LYS A 32 0.88 13.57 -20.00
C LYS A 32 1.49 14.38 -18.85
N ASN A 33 2.59 15.06 -19.14
CA ASN A 33 3.07 16.16 -18.31
C ASN A 33 2.02 17.28 -18.34
N GLY A 34 1.71 17.81 -17.16
CA GLY A 34 0.68 18.83 -17.02
C GLY A 34 0.44 19.15 -15.55
N VAL A 35 -0.48 20.09 -15.35
CA VAL A 35 -0.90 20.56 -14.04
C VAL A 35 -2.34 20.14 -13.81
N LEU A 36 -2.65 19.72 -12.60
CA LEU A 36 -3.99 19.40 -12.15
C LEU A 36 -4.34 20.29 -10.96
N ASN A 37 -5.52 20.89 -10.99
CA ASN A 37 -6.01 21.68 -9.86
C ASN A 37 -6.84 20.77 -8.94
N ILE A 38 -6.50 20.76 -7.66
CA ILE A 38 -7.25 20.10 -6.60
C ILE A 38 -7.86 21.18 -5.72
N THR A 39 -9.14 21.04 -5.41
CA THR A 39 -9.84 21.86 -4.41
C THR A 39 -9.94 21.10 -3.10
N ILE A 40 -9.55 21.75 -2.01
CA ILE A 40 -9.75 21.27 -0.65
C ILE A 40 -11.05 21.89 -0.15
N GLU A 41 -12.13 21.10 -0.17
CA GLU A 41 -13.49 21.59 0.15
C GLU A 41 -13.59 22.16 1.56
N GLU A 42 -12.87 21.59 2.54
CA GLU A 42 -12.89 22.03 3.95
C GLU A 42 -12.46 23.49 4.13
N GLU A 43 -11.55 23.97 3.28
CA GLU A 43 -10.95 25.31 3.37
C GLU A 43 -11.32 26.19 2.17
N ALA A 44 -12.08 25.66 1.20
CA ALA A 44 -12.37 26.29 -0.09
C ALA A 44 -11.13 26.79 -0.86
N ILE A 45 -9.96 26.16 -0.66
CA ILE A 45 -8.71 26.51 -1.32
C ILE A 45 -8.46 25.60 -2.51
N SER A 46 -7.95 26.16 -3.61
CA SER A 46 -7.49 25.39 -4.77
C SER A 46 -5.99 25.49 -4.94
N ILE A 47 -5.34 24.34 -5.18
CA ILE A 47 -3.90 24.24 -5.44
C ILE A 47 -3.65 23.54 -6.77
N SER A 48 -2.58 23.96 -7.43
CA SER A 48 -2.07 23.32 -8.66
C SER A 48 -0.97 22.33 -8.31
N ILE A 49 -1.10 21.08 -8.75
CA ILE A 49 -0.09 20.04 -8.57
C ILE A 49 0.37 19.47 -9.91
N PRO A 50 1.62 18.95 -9.99
CA PRO A 50 2.05 18.18 -11.15
C PRO A 50 1.18 16.94 -11.32
N ARG A 51 0.90 16.57 -12.58
CA ARG A 51 0.11 15.37 -12.88
C ARG A 51 0.76 14.09 -12.31
N GLU A 52 2.08 14.01 -12.29
CA GLU A 52 2.81 12.88 -11.71
C GLU A 52 2.63 12.75 -10.18
N SER A 53 2.45 13.88 -9.48
CA SER A 53 2.12 13.87 -8.05
C SER A 53 0.73 13.27 -7.82
N PHE A 54 -0.23 13.60 -8.67
CA PHE A 54 -1.56 12.97 -8.63
C PHE A 54 -1.48 11.46 -8.91
N ASN A 55 -0.68 11.02 -9.88
CA ASN A 55 -0.47 9.59 -10.16
C ASN A 55 0.11 8.85 -8.93
N SER A 56 0.97 9.51 -8.15
CA SER A 56 1.53 8.95 -6.91
C SER A 56 0.48 8.82 -5.80
N LEU A 57 -0.47 9.76 -5.72
CA LEU A 57 -1.63 9.67 -4.83
C LEU A 57 -2.52 8.48 -5.21
N ILE A 58 -2.82 8.29 -6.50
CA ILE A 58 -3.60 7.12 -6.97
C ILE A 58 -2.94 5.81 -6.55
N ARG A 59 -1.63 5.67 -6.76
CA ARG A 59 -0.88 4.46 -6.33
C ARG A 59 -0.96 4.23 -4.83
N THR A 60 -0.92 5.30 -4.05
CA THR A 60 -1.06 5.21 -2.59
C THR A 60 -2.45 4.73 -2.20
N LEU A 61 -3.49 5.26 -2.84
CA LEU A 61 -4.87 4.81 -2.64
C LEU A 61 -5.05 3.34 -3.04
N GLU A 62 -4.46 2.89 -4.15
CA GLU A 62 -4.49 1.48 -4.56
C GLU A 62 -3.86 0.55 -3.51
N ASN A 63 -2.71 0.95 -2.95
CA ASN A 63 -2.04 0.20 -1.88
C ASN A 63 -2.88 0.13 -0.60
N ILE A 64 -3.55 1.23 -0.26
CA ILE A 64 -4.45 1.29 0.90
C ILE A 64 -5.67 0.40 0.64
N ALA A 65 -6.35 0.55 -0.51
CA ALA A 65 -7.56 -0.19 -0.88
C ALA A 65 -7.35 -1.71 -0.93
N GLN A 66 -6.25 -2.16 -1.53
CA GLN A 66 -5.90 -3.58 -1.64
C GLN A 66 -5.43 -4.17 -0.29
N GLY A 67 -5.31 -3.35 0.75
CA GLY A 67 -4.78 -3.76 2.05
C GLY A 67 -3.31 -4.17 2.02
N SER A 68 -2.64 -3.84 0.92
CA SER A 68 -1.26 -4.15 0.58
C SER A 68 -0.44 -2.87 0.49
N GLY A 69 -0.03 -2.36 1.64
CA GLY A 69 1.21 -1.57 1.69
C GLY A 69 2.48 -2.40 1.40
N GLY A 70 2.40 -3.46 0.59
CA GLY A 70 3.51 -4.27 0.06
C GLY A 70 3.69 -5.69 0.61
N THR A 71 4.07 -6.64 -0.27
CA THR A 71 4.86 -7.81 0.16
C THR A 71 6.29 -7.35 0.44
N LEU A 72 6.81 -7.69 1.60
CA LEU A 72 8.11 -7.27 2.08
C LEU A 72 9.22 -8.15 1.51
N THR A 73 10.34 -7.54 1.15
CA THR A 73 11.60 -8.27 0.94
C THR A 73 12.07 -8.90 2.24
N THR A 74 12.89 -9.94 2.17
CA THR A 74 13.55 -10.49 3.36
C THR A 74 14.34 -9.43 4.14
N GLN A 75 14.84 -8.40 3.46
CA GLN A 75 15.53 -7.29 4.12
C GLN A 75 14.55 -6.41 4.90
N GLN A 76 13.46 -5.97 4.27
CA GLN A 76 12.41 -5.18 4.94
C GLN A 76 11.77 -5.94 6.11
N VAL A 77 11.65 -7.26 6.02
CA VAL A 77 11.20 -8.10 7.14
C VAL A 77 12.26 -8.14 8.25
N ALA A 78 13.54 -8.27 7.90
CA ALA A 78 14.64 -8.32 8.87
C ALA A 78 14.79 -7.01 9.63
N ASP A 79 14.76 -5.89 8.90
CA ASP A 79 14.81 -4.54 9.47
C ASP A 79 13.63 -4.32 10.43
N ARG A 80 12.44 -4.83 10.08
CA ARG A 80 11.24 -4.72 10.90
C ARG A 80 11.25 -5.59 12.16
N LEU A 81 11.75 -6.83 12.04
CA LEU A 81 11.88 -7.75 13.17
C LEU A 81 13.13 -7.44 14.04
N ASN A 82 13.95 -6.48 13.65
CA ASN A 82 15.24 -6.14 14.28
C ASN A 82 16.19 -7.36 14.41
N VAL A 83 16.28 -8.13 13.34
CA VAL A 83 17.08 -9.36 13.27
C VAL A 83 17.92 -9.37 12.01
N SER A 84 18.88 -10.29 11.94
CA SER A 84 19.66 -10.48 10.74
C SER A 84 18.82 -11.05 9.59
N ARG A 85 19.11 -10.65 8.35
CA ARG A 85 18.50 -11.23 7.15
C ARG A 85 18.63 -12.77 7.09
N PRO A 86 19.77 -13.39 7.44
CA PRO A 86 19.87 -14.85 7.52
C PRO A 86 18.85 -15.48 8.48
N TYR A 87 18.55 -14.84 9.60
CA TYR A 87 17.55 -15.33 10.55
C TYR A 87 16.14 -15.30 9.94
N VAL A 88 15.76 -14.21 9.27
CA VAL A 88 14.49 -14.17 8.51
C VAL A 88 14.42 -15.28 7.47
N VAL A 89 15.49 -15.50 6.71
CA VAL A 89 15.52 -16.59 5.72
C VAL A 89 15.28 -17.95 6.37
N LYS A 90 15.84 -18.21 7.56
CA LYS A 90 15.56 -19.44 8.32
C LYS A 90 14.08 -19.56 8.67
N LEU A 91 13.46 -18.51 9.21
CA LEU A 91 12.03 -18.51 9.57
C LEU A 91 11.12 -18.78 8.36
N LEU A 92 11.50 -18.26 7.19
CA LEU A 92 10.73 -18.46 5.96
C LEU A 92 10.89 -19.88 5.41
N GLU A 93 12.11 -20.42 5.40
CA GLU A 93 12.36 -21.79 4.91
C GLU A 93 11.87 -22.86 5.89
N SER A 94 11.78 -22.56 7.18
CA SER A 94 11.16 -23.46 8.18
C SER A 94 9.63 -23.39 8.20
N GLY A 95 9.02 -22.56 7.34
CA GLY A 95 7.57 -22.42 7.23
C GLY A 95 6.91 -21.69 8.41
N ILE A 96 7.70 -21.09 9.31
CA ILE A 96 7.19 -20.35 10.48
C ILE A 96 6.47 -19.08 10.04
N ILE A 97 6.99 -18.41 9.01
CA ILE A 97 6.30 -17.29 8.35
C ILE A 97 5.98 -17.69 6.92
N ALA A 98 4.71 -17.57 6.54
CA ALA A 98 4.29 -17.82 5.17
C ALA A 98 4.97 -16.85 4.21
N HIS A 99 5.46 -17.38 3.10
CA HIS A 99 6.17 -16.61 2.09
C HIS A 99 5.94 -17.17 0.70
N VAL A 100 6.22 -16.36 -0.30
CA VAL A 100 6.22 -16.77 -1.70
C VAL A 100 7.57 -16.50 -2.32
N LYS A 101 8.00 -17.37 -3.23
CA LYS A 101 9.21 -17.15 -4.04
C LYS A 101 8.82 -16.43 -5.33
N VAL A 102 9.55 -15.36 -5.66
CA VAL A 102 9.47 -14.61 -6.90
C VAL A 102 10.85 -14.69 -7.55
N GLY A 103 11.01 -15.60 -8.51
CA GLY A 103 12.32 -16.03 -8.99
C GLY A 103 13.16 -16.62 -7.84
N ARG A 104 14.35 -16.06 -7.62
CA ARG A 104 15.24 -16.47 -6.52
C ARG A 104 14.95 -15.76 -5.19
N HIS A 105 14.04 -14.79 -5.17
CA HIS A 105 13.79 -13.94 -4.01
C HIS A 105 12.56 -14.39 -3.23
N ARG A 106 12.58 -14.24 -1.90
CA ARG A 106 11.43 -14.49 -1.03
C ARG A 106 10.69 -13.18 -0.76
N ARG A 107 9.37 -13.23 -0.80
CA ARG A 107 8.46 -12.12 -0.53
C ARG A 107 7.48 -12.56 0.55
N VAL A 108 7.24 -11.69 1.52
CA VAL A 108 6.37 -11.97 2.67
C VAL A 108 5.19 -11.03 2.60
N LYS A 109 3.96 -11.54 2.63
CA LYS A 109 2.81 -10.64 2.73
C LYS A 109 2.86 -9.97 4.10
N LEU A 110 2.57 -8.68 4.13
CA LEU A 110 2.48 -7.96 5.40
C LEU A 110 1.47 -8.62 6.35
N SER A 111 0.36 -9.16 5.84
CA SER A 111 -0.61 -9.93 6.64
C SER A 111 0.03 -11.08 7.41
N ASP A 112 0.94 -11.79 6.75
CA ASP A 112 1.54 -13.02 7.24
C ASP A 112 2.65 -12.70 8.24
N LEU A 113 3.42 -11.64 7.97
CA LEU A 113 4.35 -11.09 8.96
C LEU A 113 3.61 -10.62 10.21
N LEU A 114 2.51 -9.87 10.05
CA LEU A 114 1.69 -9.41 11.17
C LEU A 114 1.06 -10.56 11.96
N ALA A 115 0.74 -11.67 11.29
CA ALA A 115 0.24 -12.87 11.97
C ALA A 115 1.33 -13.51 12.83
N TYR A 116 2.55 -13.61 12.31
CA TYR A 116 3.70 -14.10 13.06
C TYR A 116 4.07 -13.20 14.25
N GLU A 117 4.13 -11.88 14.07
CA GLU A 117 4.41 -10.92 15.15
C GLU A 117 3.42 -11.07 16.33
N ARG A 118 2.16 -11.45 16.06
CA ARG A 118 1.15 -11.70 17.10
C ARG A 118 1.30 -13.03 17.83
N SER A 119 2.09 -13.95 17.29
CA SER A 119 2.29 -15.30 17.85
C SER A 119 3.55 -15.44 18.71
N LEU A 120 4.40 -14.41 18.73
CA LEU A 120 5.51 -14.25 19.67
C LEU A 120 4.97 -13.84 21.04
#